data_AF-A0A6V7IS71-F1
#
_entry.id   AF-A0A6V7IS71-F1
#
_cell.length_a   1.000
_cell.length_b   1.000
_cell.length_c   1.000
_cell.angle_alpha   90.00
_cell.angle_beta   90.00
_cell.angle_gamma   90.00
#
_symmetry.space_group_name_H-M   'P 1'
#
loop_
_entity.id
_entity.type
_entity.pdbx_description
1 polymer ?
#
loop_
_entity_poly.entity_id
_entity_poly.type
_entity_poly.pdbx_seq_one_letter_code
_entity_poly.pdbx_strand_id
1 'polypeptide(L)'
;SVIKDISSSPADIASTAPTSPNSNIATLLNSTQQLQRLFKGLGEFEMALATDVWLKALAVELIRVTKSATGSALPLARQFLAEADALPENTSKLPPFSRKLLMEIANLGEAKPGNLSRLLLSLLTAPGIRGEEKLPRPSASTRLCRAIIEEPRGDADAALKFTGGLLLGIPLTAKILNLKDPSAVRIKLRHPDQQVQLLLPGKSDLKPQNAEGNDYRLRTTVLLSHQVWMEACNVEISIALAAPFTCTHAINDDPCLLELCKPTKVSIAPKPVKRAI
;
A
#
# COMPACT_ATOMS: atom_id res chain seq x y z
N SER A 1 -22.44 -14.68 -14.14
CA SER A 1 -21.40 -15.73 -14.10
C SER A 1 -20.12 -15.28 -13.41
N VAL A 2 -20.13 -15.20 -12.08
CA VAL A 2 -18.92 -15.05 -11.22
C VAL A 2 -18.97 -16.05 -10.05
N ILE A 3 -20.00 -16.91 -10.00
CA ILE A 3 -20.25 -17.84 -8.88
C ILE A 3 -19.83 -19.28 -9.25
N LYS A 4 -19.37 -19.53 -10.49
CA LYS A 4 -18.94 -20.87 -10.93
C LYS A 4 -17.48 -21.22 -10.62
N ASP A 5 -16.64 -20.24 -10.28
CA ASP A 5 -15.20 -20.49 -10.03
C ASP A 5 -14.86 -20.88 -8.59
N ILE A 6 -15.86 -20.97 -7.69
CA ILE A 6 -15.63 -21.30 -6.27
C ILE A 6 -16.17 -22.71 -5.91
N SER A 7 -16.75 -23.42 -6.87
CA SER A 7 -17.34 -24.76 -6.65
C SER A 7 -16.69 -25.82 -7.54
N SER A 8 -15.44 -26.16 -7.24
CA SER A 8 -14.89 -27.47 -7.62
C SER A 8 -14.06 -28.04 -6.47
N SER A 9 -14.49 -29.21 -6.02
CA SER A 9 -13.93 -30.08 -4.98
C SER A 9 -12.47 -30.49 -5.22
N PRO A 10 -11.80 -31.06 -4.18
CA PRO A 10 -10.34 -31.16 -4.10
C PRO A 10 -9.85 -32.41 -4.83
N ALA A 11 -9.20 -32.24 -5.98
CA ALA A 11 -8.47 -33.33 -6.62
C ALA A 11 -7.22 -32.89 -7.40
N ASP A 12 -7.04 -31.60 -7.72
CA ASP A 12 -5.87 -31.13 -8.47
C ASP A 12 -4.97 -30.24 -7.60
N ILE A 13 -4.37 -30.82 -6.55
CA ILE A 13 -3.21 -30.24 -5.87
C ILE A 13 -1.98 -31.05 -6.28
N ALA A 14 -1.58 -30.89 -7.55
CA ALA A 14 -0.32 -31.44 -8.02
C ALA A 14 0.20 -30.62 -9.21
N SER A 15 0.51 -29.34 -9.00
CA SER A 15 1.53 -28.57 -9.75
C SER A 15 1.45 -27.07 -9.46
N THR A 16 1.82 -26.66 -8.25
CA THR A 16 2.33 -25.29 -8.06
C THR A 16 3.62 -25.37 -7.28
N ALA A 17 4.69 -24.92 -7.92
CA ALA A 17 6.02 -24.75 -7.36
C ALA A 17 5.97 -24.09 -5.96
N PRO A 18 6.94 -24.37 -5.07
CA PRO A 18 6.95 -23.78 -3.73
C PRO A 18 7.06 -22.25 -3.84
N THR A 19 5.94 -21.55 -3.68
CA THR A 19 5.94 -20.10 -3.45
C THR A 19 6.77 -19.84 -2.19
N SER A 20 7.89 -19.15 -2.34
CA SER A 20 8.81 -18.89 -1.25
C SER A 20 8.07 -18.21 -0.09
N PRO A 21 8.33 -18.58 1.18
CA PRO A 21 7.66 -17.99 2.34
C PRO A 21 7.83 -16.46 2.42
N ASN A 22 8.90 -15.94 1.81
CA ASN A 22 9.18 -14.51 1.68
C ASN A 22 8.11 -13.79 0.85
N SER A 23 7.60 -14.41 -0.23
CA SER A 23 6.55 -13.84 -1.06
C SER A 23 5.21 -13.78 -0.32
N ASN A 24 4.91 -14.80 0.47
CA ASN A 24 3.65 -14.89 1.21
C ASN A 24 3.57 -13.85 2.35
N ILE A 25 4.68 -13.61 3.07
CA ILE A 25 4.73 -12.60 4.14
C ILE A 25 4.61 -11.19 3.56
N ALA A 26 5.30 -10.90 2.45
CA ALA A 26 5.15 -9.63 1.74
C ALA A 26 3.70 -9.39 1.26
N THR A 27 3.05 -10.44 0.75
CA THR A 27 1.64 -10.39 0.33
C THR A 27 0.70 -10.15 1.52
N LEU A 28 0.97 -10.78 2.67
CA LEU A 28 0.21 -10.59 3.91
C LEU A 28 0.34 -9.15 4.43
N LEU A 29 1.55 -8.61 4.47
CA LEU A 29 1.81 -7.23 4.89
C LEU A 29 1.09 -6.23 3.97
N ASN A 30 1.17 -6.41 2.65
CA ASN A 30 0.47 -5.55 1.71
C ASN A 30 -1.06 -5.62 1.89
N SER A 31 -1.61 -6.83 2.01
CA SER A 31 -3.06 -7.03 2.18
C SER A 31 -3.59 -6.42 3.47
N THR A 32 -2.84 -6.53 4.57
CA THR A 32 -3.21 -5.96 5.88
C THR A 32 -3.12 -4.43 5.88
N GLN A 33 -2.11 -3.85 5.22
CA GLN A 33 -2.03 -2.41 4.99
C GLN A 33 -3.20 -1.89 4.16
N GLN A 34 -3.57 -2.62 3.10
CA GLN A 34 -4.74 -2.30 2.28
C GLN A 34 -6.02 -2.31 3.12
N LEU A 35 -6.19 -3.32 3.98
CA LEU A 35 -7.36 -3.45 4.85
C LEU A 35 -7.51 -2.24 5.78
N GLN A 36 -6.44 -1.78 6.41
CA GLN A 36 -6.48 -0.64 7.33
C GLN A 36 -6.74 0.70 6.62
N ARG A 37 -6.12 0.89 5.45
CA ARG A 37 -5.99 2.22 4.85
C ARG A 37 -6.97 2.48 3.71
N LEU A 38 -7.27 1.48 2.90
CA LEU A 38 -8.15 1.65 1.74
C LEU A 38 -9.62 1.59 2.09
N PHE A 39 -10.00 0.91 3.17
CA PHE A 39 -11.41 0.74 3.51
C PHE A 39 -11.91 1.86 4.42
N LYS A 40 -12.91 2.59 3.94
CA LYS A 40 -13.70 3.55 4.71
C LYS A 40 -14.92 2.86 5.32
N GLY A 41 -15.41 3.37 6.46
CA GLY A 41 -16.66 2.91 7.08
C GLY A 41 -16.52 1.65 7.92
N LEU A 42 -15.28 1.27 8.23
CA LEU A 42 -14.97 0.21 9.18
C LEU A 42 -15.35 0.67 10.59
N GLY A 43 -16.14 -0.13 11.30
CA GLY A 43 -16.46 0.10 12.70
C GLY A 43 -15.25 -0.09 13.62
N GLU A 44 -15.36 0.31 14.89
CA GLU A 44 -14.27 0.16 15.88
C GLU A 44 -13.77 -1.28 15.99
N PHE A 45 -14.69 -2.25 15.99
CA PHE A 45 -14.35 -3.67 16.08
C PHE A 45 -13.61 -4.19 14.83
N GLU A 46 -14.07 -3.80 13.63
CA GLU A 46 -13.44 -4.18 12.37
C GLU A 46 -12.04 -3.56 12.24
N MET A 47 -11.88 -2.31 12.67
CA MET A 47 -10.59 -1.65 12.75
C MET A 47 -9.66 -2.33 13.76
N ALA A 48 -10.15 -2.68 14.94
CA ALA A 48 -9.36 -3.39 15.95
C ALA A 48 -8.87 -4.76 15.45
N LEU A 49 -9.71 -5.49 14.71
CA LEU A 49 -9.31 -6.73 14.04
C LEU A 49 -8.29 -6.48 12.93
N ALA A 50 -8.46 -5.45 12.10
CA ALA A 50 -7.49 -5.10 11.07
C ALA A 50 -6.11 -4.73 11.67
N THR A 51 -6.11 -4.05 12.83
CA THR A 51 -4.89 -3.77 13.59
C THR A 51 -4.27 -5.03 14.18
N ASP A 52 -5.08 -5.95 14.72
CA ASP A 52 -4.58 -7.23 15.23
C ASP A 52 -3.91 -8.08 14.15
N VAL A 53 -4.52 -8.17 12.97
CA VAL A 53 -3.93 -8.92 11.84
C VAL A 53 -2.66 -8.25 11.32
N TRP A 54 -2.60 -6.91 11.31
CA TRP A 54 -1.38 -6.16 10.99
C TRP A 54 -0.25 -6.43 11.99
N LEU A 55 -0.54 -6.38 13.29
CA LEU A 55 0.45 -6.68 14.33
C LEU A 55 0.93 -8.13 14.23
N LYS A 56 0.04 -9.09 13.94
CA LYS A 56 0.43 -10.49 13.66
C LYS A 56 1.35 -10.59 12.44
N ALA A 57 1.07 -9.86 11.36
CA ALA A 57 1.89 -9.85 10.17
C ALA A 57 3.29 -9.24 10.43
N LEU A 58 3.35 -8.11 11.13
CA LEU A 58 4.61 -7.51 11.58
C LEU A 58 5.39 -8.44 12.52
N ALA A 59 4.69 -9.15 13.41
CA ALA A 59 5.30 -10.10 14.31
C ALA A 59 5.98 -11.26 13.56
N VAL A 60 5.30 -11.81 12.55
CA VAL A 60 5.85 -12.86 11.68
C VAL A 60 7.08 -12.35 10.92
N GLU A 61 7.02 -11.13 10.39
CA GLU A 61 8.15 -10.52 9.68
C GLU A 61 9.35 -10.28 10.61
N LEU A 62 9.12 -9.81 11.84
CA LEU A 62 10.17 -9.64 12.83
C LEU A 62 10.81 -10.98 13.23
N ILE A 63 10.00 -12.03 13.44
CA ILE A 63 10.51 -13.39 13.72
C ILE A 63 11.36 -13.88 12.55
N ARG A 64 10.95 -13.61 11.31
CA ARG A 64 11.69 -13.97 10.10
C ARG A 64 13.05 -13.26 10.05
N VAL A 65 13.06 -11.93 10.23
CA VAL A 65 14.30 -11.13 10.16
C VAL A 65 15.25 -11.47 11.31
N THR A 66 14.73 -11.65 12.53
CA THR A 66 15.55 -12.03 13.70
C THR A 66 16.15 -13.43 13.57
N LYS A 67 15.49 -14.36 12.86
CA LYS A 67 16.03 -15.70 12.55
C LYS A 67 16.96 -15.71 11.34
N SER A 68 16.85 -14.73 10.44
CA SER A 68 17.75 -14.59 9.31
C SER A 68 19.08 -13.99 9.77
N ALA A 69 20.21 -14.46 9.23
CA ALA A 69 21.53 -13.91 9.54
C ALA A 69 21.80 -12.54 8.85
N THR A 70 20.77 -11.91 8.28
CA THR A 70 20.90 -10.75 7.40
C THR A 70 20.16 -9.55 7.98
N GLY A 71 20.92 -8.52 8.36
CA GLY A 71 20.41 -7.20 8.72
C GLY A 71 20.05 -7.01 10.20
N SER A 72 19.89 -5.74 10.58
CA SER A 72 19.45 -5.36 11.92
C SER A 72 17.93 -5.46 12.01
N ALA A 73 17.42 -6.26 12.94
CA ALA A 73 15.99 -6.34 13.27
C ALA A 73 15.49 -5.17 14.13
N LEU A 74 16.40 -4.28 14.57
CA LEU A 74 16.07 -3.18 15.49
C LEU A 74 15.04 -2.18 14.90
N PRO A 75 15.11 -1.77 13.62
CA PRO A 75 14.12 -0.87 13.04
C PRO A 75 12.71 -1.48 13.02
N LEU A 76 12.60 -2.77 12.67
CA LEU A 76 11.32 -3.49 12.67
C LEU A 76 10.77 -3.68 14.08
N ALA A 77 11.63 -3.95 15.07
CA ALA A 77 11.22 -4.04 16.46
C ALA A 77 10.69 -2.69 16.99
N ARG A 78 11.35 -1.58 16.64
CA ARG A 78 10.86 -0.23 16.98
C ARG A 78 9.53 0.09 16.32
N GLN A 79 9.38 -0.26 15.05
CA GLN A 79 8.11 -0.09 14.34
C GLN A 79 6.99 -0.91 14.99
N PHE A 80 7.26 -2.16 15.32
CA PHE A 80 6.29 -3.03 15.99
C PHE A 80 5.85 -2.46 17.34
N LEU A 81 6.79 -1.99 18.16
CA LEU A 81 6.48 -1.39 19.46
C LEU A 81 5.67 -0.10 19.30
N ALA A 82 6.02 0.77 18.37
CA ALA A 82 5.26 1.99 18.11
C ALA A 82 3.80 1.70 17.71
N GLU A 83 3.55 0.63 16.97
CA GLU A 83 2.19 0.19 16.60
C GLU A 83 1.46 -0.49 17.76
N ALA A 84 2.18 -1.20 18.63
CA ALA A 84 1.62 -1.77 19.85
C ALA A 84 1.24 -0.68 20.87
N ASP A 85 2.06 0.36 21.01
CA ASP A 85 1.81 1.52 21.86
C ASP A 85 0.65 2.39 21.35
N ALA A 86 0.35 2.33 20.05
CA ALA A 86 -0.80 3.02 19.44
C ALA A 86 -2.14 2.29 19.69
N LEU A 87 -2.14 1.10 20.28
CA LEU A 87 -3.35 0.38 20.62
C LEU A 87 -4.13 1.12 21.73
N PRO A 88 -5.48 1.05 21.72
CA PRO A 88 -6.27 1.63 22.80
C PRO A 88 -6.02 0.90 24.13
N GLU A 89 -5.84 1.69 25.19
CA GLU A 89 -5.71 1.22 26.59
C GLU A 89 -6.89 0.33 27.05
N ASN A 90 -8.06 0.49 26.43
CA ASN A 90 -9.24 -0.31 26.71
C ASN A 90 -9.11 -1.73 26.14
N THR A 91 -8.41 -2.60 26.87
CA THR A 91 -8.14 -3.99 26.50
C THR A 91 -9.38 -4.89 26.32
N SER A 92 -10.55 -4.47 26.82
CA SER A 92 -11.80 -5.24 26.72
C SER A 92 -12.35 -5.35 25.30
N LYS A 93 -12.07 -4.36 24.44
CA LYS A 93 -12.50 -4.33 23.03
C LYS A 93 -11.45 -4.89 22.07
N LEU A 94 -10.27 -5.24 22.56
CA LEU A 94 -9.16 -5.70 21.73
C LEU A 94 -9.29 -7.18 21.39
N PRO A 95 -8.84 -7.58 20.19
CA PRO A 95 -8.75 -8.99 19.84
C PRO A 95 -7.75 -9.75 20.75
N PRO A 96 -7.86 -11.10 20.80
CA PRO A 96 -7.15 -11.89 21.80
C PRO A 96 -5.63 -11.77 21.75
N PHE A 97 -5.05 -11.63 20.55
CA PHE A 97 -3.61 -11.49 20.38
C PHE A 97 -3.12 -10.12 20.86
N SER A 98 -3.73 -9.03 20.38
CA SER A 98 -3.41 -7.66 20.81
C SER A 98 -3.55 -7.48 22.33
N ARG A 99 -4.58 -8.06 22.94
CA ARG A 99 -4.79 -8.04 24.39
C ARG A 99 -3.67 -8.75 25.16
N LYS A 100 -3.31 -9.98 24.75
CA LYS A 100 -2.22 -10.74 25.39
C LYS A 100 -0.87 -10.05 25.19
N LEU A 101 -0.67 -9.48 24.00
CA LEU A 101 0.54 -8.74 23.66
C LEU A 101 0.77 -7.58 24.63
N LEU A 102 -0.24 -6.74 24.89
CA LEU A 102 -0.11 -5.63 25.84
C LEU A 102 0.23 -6.09 27.27
N MET A 103 -0.38 -7.19 27.73
CA MET A 103 -0.10 -7.76 29.05
C MET A 103 1.34 -8.28 29.16
N GLU A 104 1.86 -8.89 28.10
CA GLU A 104 3.19 -9.49 28.11
C GLU A 104 4.32 -8.49 27.80
N ILE A 105 4.07 -7.47 26.98
CA ILE A 105 5.03 -6.40 26.69
C ILE A 105 5.38 -5.62 27.96
N ALA A 106 4.42 -5.35 28.85
CA ALA A 106 4.69 -4.66 30.11
C ALA A 106 5.67 -5.42 31.01
N ASN A 107 5.74 -6.75 30.87
CA ASN A 107 6.68 -7.60 31.61
C ASN A 107 8.05 -7.72 30.91
N LEU A 108 8.17 -7.23 29.67
CA LEU A 108 9.37 -7.30 28.86
C LEU A 108 10.32 -6.15 29.20
N GLY A 109 11.09 -6.28 30.29
CA GLY A 109 11.97 -5.21 30.78
C GLY A 109 12.93 -4.62 29.75
N GLU A 110 13.49 -5.44 28.85
CA GLU A 110 14.25 -4.97 27.68
C GLU A 110 13.61 -5.45 26.37
N ALA A 111 13.12 -4.51 25.56
CA ALA A 111 12.54 -4.75 24.25
C ALA A 111 13.59 -5.01 23.14
N LYS A 112 14.56 -5.90 23.43
CA LYS A 112 15.54 -6.37 22.44
C LYS A 112 14.83 -7.25 21.39
N PRO A 113 15.18 -7.13 20.09
CA PRO A 113 14.50 -7.87 19.02
C PRO A 113 14.43 -9.38 19.24
N GLY A 114 15.46 -9.99 19.84
CA GLY A 114 15.49 -11.43 20.11
C GLY A 114 14.67 -11.89 21.33
N ASN A 115 14.40 -11.02 22.31
CA ASN A 115 13.46 -11.31 23.39
C ASN A 115 12.03 -11.17 22.87
N LEU A 116 11.80 -10.09 22.10
CA LEU A 116 10.52 -9.79 21.47
C LEU A 116 10.11 -10.90 20.48
N SER A 117 11.02 -11.40 19.65
CA SER A 117 10.70 -12.49 18.71
C SER A 117 10.33 -13.81 19.42
N ARG A 118 10.93 -14.13 20.56
CA ARG A 118 10.56 -15.30 21.38
C ARG A 118 9.16 -15.15 21.96
N LEU A 119 8.85 -13.98 22.52
CA LEU A 119 7.53 -13.66 23.06
C LEU A 119 6.44 -13.76 21.97
N LEU A 120 6.68 -13.14 20.82
CA LEU A 120 5.76 -13.17 19.69
C LEU A 120 5.55 -14.58 19.16
N LEU A 121 6.61 -15.38 19.11
CA LEU A 121 6.50 -16.77 18.67
C LEU A 121 5.59 -17.56 19.61
N SER A 122 5.77 -17.45 20.93
CA SER A 122 4.88 -18.12 21.89
C SER A 122 3.43 -17.66 21.76
N LEU A 123 3.20 -16.36 21.57
CA LEU A 123 1.85 -15.80 21.41
C LEU A 123 1.15 -16.26 20.13
N LEU A 124 1.89 -16.36 19.01
CA LEU A 124 1.35 -16.80 17.73
C LEU A 124 1.10 -18.30 17.67
N THR A 125 1.91 -19.11 18.36
CA THR A 125 1.74 -20.58 18.40
C THR A 125 0.80 -21.05 19.51
N ALA A 126 0.42 -20.16 20.43
CA ALA A 126 -0.52 -20.51 21.49
C ALA A 126 -1.85 -20.96 20.88
N PRO A 127 -2.46 -22.07 21.38
CA PRO A 127 -3.71 -22.56 20.85
C PRO A 127 -4.80 -21.48 20.99
N GLY A 128 -5.34 -21.04 19.85
CA GLY A 128 -6.39 -20.03 19.79
C GLY A 128 -7.71 -20.59 20.35
N ILE A 129 -8.49 -19.71 20.99
CA ILE A 129 -9.87 -20.02 21.38
C ILE A 129 -10.70 -20.08 20.10
N ARG A 130 -11.10 -21.29 19.69
CA ARG A 130 -11.92 -21.51 18.49
C ARG A 130 -13.25 -20.76 18.64
N GLY A 131 -13.49 -19.76 17.77
CA GLY A 131 -14.79 -19.09 17.66
C GLY A 131 -14.76 -17.56 17.67
N GLU A 132 -13.70 -16.94 18.21
CA GLU A 132 -13.55 -15.46 18.25
C GLU A 132 -13.01 -14.87 16.93
N GLU A 133 -12.34 -15.68 16.10
CA GLU A 133 -11.76 -15.27 14.81
C GLU A 133 -12.75 -15.36 13.63
N LYS A 134 -14.06 -15.21 13.88
CA LYS A 134 -15.01 -15.07 12.78
C LYS A 134 -14.79 -13.70 12.14
N LEU A 135 -14.38 -13.70 10.86
CA LEU A 135 -14.32 -12.48 10.07
C LEU A 135 -15.69 -11.78 10.13
N PRO A 136 -15.76 -10.55 10.64
CA PRO A 136 -17.01 -9.82 10.70
C PRO A 136 -17.53 -9.63 9.27
N ARG A 137 -18.85 -9.68 9.12
CA ARG A 137 -19.46 -9.29 7.84
C ARG A 137 -19.27 -7.78 7.69
N PRO A 138 -18.67 -7.30 6.60
CA PRO A 138 -18.43 -5.88 6.41
C PRO A 138 -19.76 -5.14 6.46
N SER A 139 -19.79 -4.05 7.21
CA SER A 139 -20.97 -3.18 7.29
C SER A 139 -21.40 -2.66 5.90
N ALA A 140 -22.68 -2.31 5.74
CA ALA A 140 -23.18 -1.73 4.50
C ALA A 140 -22.56 -0.35 4.19
N SER A 141 -21.94 0.31 5.18
CA SER A 141 -21.19 1.56 5.04
C SER A 141 -19.75 1.35 4.58
N THR A 142 -19.23 0.12 4.60
CA THR A 142 -17.86 -0.16 4.19
C THR A 142 -17.69 0.10 2.69
N ARG A 143 -16.67 0.89 2.34
CA ARG A 143 -16.34 1.29 0.97
C ARG A 143 -14.84 1.23 0.74
N LEU A 144 -14.44 0.78 -0.45
CA LEU A 144 -13.03 0.75 -0.86
C LEU A 144 -12.65 2.07 -1.53
N CYS A 145 -11.54 2.66 -1.08
CA CYS A 145 -10.87 3.78 -1.71
C CYS A 145 -10.27 3.35 -3.05
N ARG A 146 -10.64 4.06 -4.11
CA ARG A 146 -10.15 3.78 -5.47
C ARG A 146 -9.97 5.08 -6.23
N ALA A 147 -9.03 5.08 -7.17
CA ALA A 147 -8.84 6.18 -8.11
C ALA A 147 -9.21 5.73 -9.53
N ILE A 148 -9.74 6.67 -10.31
CA ILE A 148 -10.07 6.48 -11.72
C ILE A 148 -9.46 7.65 -12.47
N ILE A 149 -8.44 7.36 -13.28
CA ILE A 149 -7.82 8.33 -14.18
C ILE A 149 -8.73 8.45 -15.40
N GLU A 150 -9.22 9.66 -15.68
CA GLU A 150 -10.02 9.96 -16.87
C GLU A 150 -9.17 10.56 -17.99
N GLU A 151 -8.12 11.27 -17.62
CA GLU A 151 -7.12 11.86 -18.51
C GLU A 151 -5.77 11.81 -17.80
N PRO A 152 -4.67 11.38 -18.46
CA PRO A 152 -4.58 10.97 -19.86
C PRO A 152 -5.28 9.63 -20.12
N ARG A 153 -5.72 9.38 -21.35
CA ARG A 153 -6.27 8.07 -21.76
C ARG A 153 -5.12 7.21 -22.29
N GLY A 154 -5.00 5.99 -21.79
CA GLY A 154 -3.90 5.09 -22.14
C GLY A 154 -3.86 4.64 -23.60
N ASP A 155 -4.96 4.85 -24.33
CA ASP A 155 -5.17 4.47 -25.74
C ASP A 155 -5.26 5.71 -26.65
N ALA A 156 -4.80 6.88 -26.19
CA ALA A 156 -4.72 8.04 -27.05
C ALA A 156 -3.54 7.85 -28.03
N ASP A 157 -3.83 7.58 -29.30
CA ASP A 157 -2.86 7.46 -30.41
C ASP A 157 -1.93 8.69 -30.58
N ALA A 158 -2.25 9.81 -29.92
CA ALA A 158 -1.45 11.02 -29.96
C ALA A 158 -0.30 10.98 -28.95
N ALA A 159 0.90 10.66 -29.42
CA ALA A 159 2.12 10.80 -28.63
C ALA A 159 2.39 12.27 -28.27
N LEU A 160 2.66 12.53 -26.98
CA LEU A 160 3.02 13.86 -26.50
C LEU A 160 4.43 14.21 -26.97
N LYS A 161 4.57 15.40 -27.55
CA LYS A 161 5.83 15.86 -28.13
C LYS A 161 6.74 16.44 -27.06
N PHE A 162 7.86 15.78 -26.79
CA PHE A 162 8.83 16.13 -25.76
C PHE A 162 10.10 16.78 -26.35
N THR A 163 10.58 17.84 -25.72
CA THR A 163 11.90 18.41 -25.97
C THR A 163 12.71 18.19 -24.71
N GLY A 164 13.76 17.39 -24.79
CA GLY A 164 14.56 17.05 -23.61
C GLY A 164 15.28 18.25 -23.03
N GLY A 165 15.49 18.20 -21.72
CA GLY A 165 15.94 19.33 -20.92
C GLY A 165 14.85 20.37 -20.63
N LEU A 166 13.65 20.24 -21.20
CA LEU A 166 12.49 21.06 -20.87
C LEU A 166 11.42 20.24 -20.14
N LEU A 167 10.55 20.96 -19.43
CA LEU A 167 9.40 20.37 -18.76
C LEU A 167 8.28 20.09 -19.76
N LEU A 168 7.73 18.88 -19.71
CA LEU A 168 6.47 18.52 -20.36
C LEU A 168 5.38 18.40 -19.31
N GLY A 169 4.33 19.20 -19.46
CA GLY A 169 3.13 19.07 -18.65
C GLY A 169 2.18 18.05 -19.25
N ILE A 170 1.89 16.99 -18.50
CA ILE A 170 0.87 15.99 -18.84
C ILE A 170 -0.38 16.32 -18.01
N PRO A 171 -1.50 16.71 -18.65
CA PRO A 171 -2.74 16.98 -17.91
C PRO A 171 -3.23 15.69 -17.25
N LEU A 172 -3.47 15.74 -15.93
CA LEU A 172 -3.99 14.63 -15.15
C LEU A 172 -5.32 15.03 -14.52
N THR A 173 -6.37 14.34 -14.94
CA THR A 173 -7.71 14.44 -14.36
C THR A 173 -8.14 13.09 -13.84
N ALA A 174 -8.41 13.00 -12.53
CA ALA A 174 -8.83 11.77 -11.88
C ALA A 174 -9.95 11.98 -10.87
N LYS A 175 -10.79 10.95 -10.68
CA LYS A 175 -11.75 10.84 -9.58
C LYS A 175 -11.17 9.91 -8.51
N ILE A 176 -11.14 10.36 -7.26
CA ILE A 176 -10.73 9.56 -6.11
C ILE A 176 -11.98 9.38 -5.25
N LEU A 177 -12.39 8.13 -5.05
CA LEU A 177 -13.62 7.79 -4.33
C LEU A 177 -13.29 7.29 -2.93
N ASN A 178 -14.10 7.65 -1.94
CA ASN A 178 -14.00 7.18 -0.55
C ASN A 178 -12.64 7.46 0.13
N LEU A 179 -12.04 8.61 -0.15
CA LEU A 179 -10.75 9.01 0.40
C LEU A 179 -10.90 9.46 1.87
N LYS A 180 -10.09 8.90 2.77
CA LYS A 180 -10.05 9.31 4.19
C LYS A 180 -9.21 10.57 4.41
N ASP A 181 -7.98 10.57 3.90
CA ASP A 181 -7.02 11.66 4.07
C ASP A 181 -6.53 12.15 2.69
N PRO A 182 -6.91 13.38 2.28
CA PRO A 182 -6.42 13.98 1.04
C PRO A 182 -4.91 14.23 1.03
N SER A 183 -4.29 14.41 2.19
CA SER A 183 -2.85 14.74 2.31
C SER A 183 -1.94 13.55 2.00
N ALA A 184 -2.48 12.33 2.05
CA ALA A 184 -1.75 11.10 1.76
C ALA A 184 -1.66 10.78 0.26
N VAL A 185 -2.42 11.47 -0.61
CA VAL A 185 -2.43 11.19 -2.05
C VAL A 185 -1.08 11.52 -2.69
N ARG A 186 -0.55 10.59 -3.48
CA ARG A 186 0.65 10.76 -4.30
C ARG A 186 0.36 10.35 -5.74
N ILE A 187 1.00 11.03 -6.68
CA ILE A 187 1.01 10.64 -8.08
C ILE A 187 2.35 9.98 -8.35
N LYS A 188 2.31 8.73 -8.80
CA LYS A 188 3.48 7.94 -9.14
C LYS A 188 3.71 8.04 -10.64
N LEU A 189 4.88 8.54 -11.00
CA LEU A 189 5.35 8.69 -12.37
C LEU A 189 6.51 7.73 -12.57
N ARG A 190 6.33 6.68 -13.38
CA ARG A 190 7.39 5.74 -13.73
C ARG A 190 7.90 6.04 -15.13
N HIS A 191 9.18 6.37 -15.20
CA HIS A 191 9.91 6.65 -16.42
C HIS A 191 10.30 5.33 -17.14
N PRO A 192 10.65 5.39 -18.44
CA PRO A 192 11.05 4.22 -19.22
C PRO A 192 12.38 3.59 -18.73
N ASP A 193 13.23 4.38 -18.08
CA ASP A 193 14.48 3.94 -17.47
C ASP A 193 14.28 3.34 -16.06
N GLN A 194 13.03 3.03 -15.71
CA GLN A 194 12.59 2.46 -14.43
C GLN A 194 12.69 3.42 -13.24
N GLN A 195 13.11 4.68 -13.43
CA GLN A 195 13.05 5.67 -12.37
C GLN A 195 11.59 5.95 -11.99
N VAL A 196 11.33 6.07 -10.69
CA VAL A 196 10.01 6.37 -10.16
C VAL A 196 10.06 7.69 -9.41
N GLN A 197 9.23 8.64 -9.82
CA GLN A 197 9.05 9.91 -9.16
C GLN A 197 7.69 9.96 -8.46
N LEU A 198 7.68 10.40 -7.21
CA LEU A 198 6.46 10.63 -6.44
C LEU A 198 6.19 12.12 -6.34
N LEU A 199 5.07 12.53 -6.91
CA LEU A 199 4.63 13.91 -6.94
C LEU A 199 3.52 14.11 -5.90
N LEU A 200 3.66 15.18 -5.12
CA LEU A 200 2.60 15.66 -4.24
C LEU A 200 1.68 16.59 -5.05
N PRO A 201 0.39 16.27 -5.22
CA PRO A 201 -0.54 17.19 -5.87
C PRO A 201 -0.71 18.47 -5.05
N GLY A 202 -0.91 19.60 -5.74
CA GLY A 202 -1.22 20.87 -5.08
C GLY A 202 -2.54 20.77 -4.30
N LYS A 203 -2.62 21.44 -3.14
CA LYS A 203 -3.87 21.45 -2.34
C LYS A 203 -5.05 22.06 -3.11
N SER A 204 -4.78 22.99 -4.04
CA SER A 204 -5.76 23.61 -4.94
C SER A 204 -6.33 22.68 -5.99
N ASP A 205 -5.57 21.63 -6.33
CA ASP A 205 -5.84 20.73 -7.45
C ASP A 205 -6.80 19.62 -7.06
N LEU A 206 -6.91 19.36 -5.75
CA LEU A 206 -7.78 18.36 -5.17
C LEU A 206 -9.04 19.02 -4.62
N LYS A 207 -10.16 18.87 -5.35
CA LYS A 207 -11.44 19.50 -4.98
C LYS A 207 -12.44 18.44 -4.50
N PRO A 208 -13.11 18.63 -3.34
CA PRO A 208 -14.18 17.74 -2.93
C PRO A 208 -15.35 17.83 -3.93
N GLN A 209 -15.91 16.68 -4.30
CA GLN A 209 -17.00 16.57 -5.27
C GLN A 209 -18.38 16.46 -4.60
N ASN A 210 -18.44 15.85 -3.42
CA ASN A 210 -19.69 15.61 -2.69
C ASN A 210 -19.73 16.38 -1.37
N ALA A 211 -20.93 16.75 -0.92
CA ALA A 211 -21.17 17.44 0.36
C ALA A 211 -20.68 16.62 1.58
N GLU A 212 -20.64 15.28 1.45
CA GLU A 212 -20.09 14.38 2.46
C GLU A 212 -18.55 14.39 2.53
N GLY A 213 -17.85 15.09 1.63
CA GLY A 213 -16.41 15.33 1.70
C GLY A 213 -15.50 14.13 1.39
N ASN A 214 -16.03 13.07 0.77
CA ASN A 214 -15.33 11.77 0.64
C ASN A 214 -14.82 11.46 -0.76
N ASP A 215 -15.47 12.06 -1.75
CA ASP A 215 -15.10 11.91 -3.15
C ASP A 215 -14.41 13.18 -3.58
N TYR A 216 -13.27 13.02 -4.23
CA TYR A 216 -12.42 14.11 -4.66
C TYR A 216 -12.18 14.03 -6.16
N ARG A 217 -12.11 15.21 -6.77
CA ARG A 217 -11.68 15.41 -8.14
C ARG A 217 -10.28 15.99 -8.11
N LEU A 218 -9.31 15.23 -8.61
CA LEU A 218 -7.95 15.70 -8.83
C LEU A 218 -7.84 16.27 -10.24
N ARG A 219 -7.44 17.53 -10.36
CA ARG A 219 -7.12 18.21 -11.63
C ARG A 219 -5.77 18.89 -11.48
N THR A 220 -4.74 18.28 -12.03
CA THR A 220 -3.37 18.78 -11.92
C THR A 220 -2.63 18.57 -13.24
N THR A 221 -1.42 19.10 -13.33
CA THR A 221 -0.51 18.87 -14.46
C THR A 221 0.73 18.18 -13.94
N VAL A 222 0.92 16.93 -14.34
CA VAL A 222 2.11 16.14 -14.01
C VAL A 222 3.27 16.69 -14.82
N LEU A 223 4.29 17.19 -14.13
CA LEU A 223 5.47 17.75 -14.75
C LEU A 223 6.52 16.66 -14.95
N LEU A 224 6.82 16.36 -16.22
CA LEU A 224 7.87 15.44 -16.62
C LEU A 224 9.13 16.23 -17.02
N SER A 225 10.25 15.94 -16.38
CA SER A 225 11.58 16.44 -16.78
C SER A 225 12.50 15.25 -17.02
N HIS A 226 13.09 15.16 -18.22
CA HIS A 226 14.06 14.12 -18.55
C HIS A 226 14.99 14.58 -19.69
N GLN A 227 16.11 13.87 -19.89
CA GLN A 227 16.91 14.01 -21.11
C GLN A 227 16.12 13.52 -22.33
N VAL A 228 16.45 14.01 -23.53
CA VAL A 228 15.79 13.60 -24.79
C VAL A 228 15.88 12.07 -24.91
N TRP A 229 14.74 11.40 -25.06
CA TRP A 229 14.72 10.00 -25.51
C TRP A 229 14.91 9.95 -27.02
N MET A 230 15.71 9.00 -27.48
CA MET A 230 15.99 8.82 -28.91
C MET A 230 14.77 8.30 -29.68
N GLU A 231 13.86 7.61 -28.98
CA GLU A 231 12.69 6.95 -29.55
C GLU A 231 11.43 7.31 -28.76
N ALA A 232 10.27 7.07 -29.37
CA ALA A 232 9.00 7.19 -28.66
C ALA A 232 8.89 6.11 -27.59
N CYS A 233 8.55 6.50 -26.37
CA CYS A 233 8.49 5.62 -25.22
C CYS A 233 7.21 5.86 -24.41
N ASN A 234 6.91 4.93 -23.49
CA ASN A 234 5.75 5.04 -22.63
C ASN A 234 6.18 5.39 -21.21
N VAL A 235 5.53 6.41 -20.65
CA VAL A 235 5.62 6.75 -19.24
C VAL A 235 4.36 6.25 -18.55
N GLU A 236 4.49 5.71 -17.35
CA GLU A 236 3.38 5.18 -16.58
C GLU A 236 2.98 6.15 -15.46
N ILE A 237 1.70 6.52 -15.41
CA ILE A 237 1.14 7.39 -14.38
C ILE A 237 0.12 6.60 -13.57
N SER A 238 0.31 6.52 -12.26
CA SER A 238 -0.66 5.95 -11.33
C SER A 238 -0.87 6.87 -10.12
N ILE A 239 -1.95 6.61 -9.38
CA ILE A 239 -2.28 7.33 -8.15
C ILE A 239 -2.17 6.33 -7.00
N ALA A 240 -1.52 6.75 -5.92
CA ALA A 240 -1.29 5.93 -4.75
C ALA A 240 -1.51 6.74 -3.46
N LEU A 241 -1.64 6.04 -2.33
CA LEU A 241 -1.58 6.63 -1.00
C LEU A 241 -0.22 6.36 -0.39
N ALA A 242 0.45 7.42 0.07
CA ALA A 242 1.63 7.28 0.92
C ALA A 242 1.19 6.78 2.31
N ALA A 243 1.80 5.70 2.77
CA ALA A 243 1.69 5.34 4.18
C ALA A 243 2.62 6.26 5.00
N PRO A 244 2.18 6.70 6.20
CA PRO A 244 2.96 7.55 7.11
C PRO A 244 4.15 6.82 7.74
N PHE A 245 4.27 5.50 7.57
CA PHE A 245 5.36 4.73 8.15
C PHE A 245 6.54 4.64 7.20
N THR A 246 7.74 4.79 7.74
CA THR A 246 9.00 4.51 7.08
C THR A 246 9.08 3.00 6.85
N CYS A 247 8.54 2.53 5.73
CA CYS A 247 8.85 1.19 5.24
C CYS A 247 10.40 1.11 5.12
N THR A 248 11.03 0.21 5.87
CA THR A 248 12.49 -0.01 5.86
C THR A 248 12.97 -0.75 4.62
N HIS A 249 12.16 -0.79 3.56
CA HIS A 249 12.51 -1.42 2.31
C HIS A 249 13.51 -0.55 1.54
N ALA A 250 14.41 -1.22 0.82
CA ALA A 250 15.48 -0.59 0.07
C ALA A 250 14.91 0.49 -0.87
N ILE A 251 15.68 1.55 -1.03
CA ILE A 251 15.43 2.77 -1.83
C ILE A 251 14.98 2.50 -3.29
N ASN A 252 15.05 1.25 -3.76
CA ASN A 252 14.64 0.80 -5.09
C ASN A 252 13.28 0.07 -5.17
N ASP A 253 12.72 -0.40 -4.06
CA ASP A 253 11.38 -0.99 -4.04
C ASP A 253 10.41 0.04 -3.46
N ASP A 254 9.33 0.28 -4.21
CA ASP A 254 8.32 1.31 -4.01
C ASP A 254 8.12 1.64 -2.52
N PRO A 255 8.37 2.90 -2.08
CA PRO A 255 8.16 3.27 -0.68
C PRO A 255 6.71 2.95 -0.34
N CYS A 256 6.43 2.37 0.83
CA CYS A 256 5.12 2.20 1.48
C CYS A 256 3.88 2.83 0.77
N LEU A 257 3.54 2.38 -0.43
CA LEU A 257 2.58 3.04 -1.32
C LEU A 257 1.48 2.05 -1.62
N LEU A 258 0.25 2.48 -1.41
CA LEU A 258 -0.91 1.70 -1.78
C LEU A 258 -1.47 2.24 -3.08
N GLU A 259 -1.29 1.50 -4.17
CA GLU A 259 -1.82 1.88 -5.47
C GLU A 259 -3.36 1.88 -5.45
N LEU A 260 -3.95 3.00 -5.89
CA LEU A 260 -5.40 3.19 -5.95
C LEU A 260 -5.99 2.87 -7.32
N CYS A 261 -5.16 2.76 -8.35
CA CYS A 261 -5.57 2.50 -9.72
C CYS A 261 -4.46 1.79 -10.51
N LYS A 262 -4.84 1.15 -11.62
CA LYS A 262 -3.87 0.61 -12.58
C LYS A 262 -3.07 1.75 -13.22
N PRO A 263 -1.77 1.59 -13.48
CA PRO A 263 -0.97 2.58 -14.20
C PRO A 263 -1.53 2.84 -15.60
N THR A 264 -1.61 4.11 -15.97
CA THR A 264 -2.00 4.57 -17.30
C THR A 264 -0.75 4.91 -18.08
N LYS A 265 -0.58 4.28 -19.24
CA LYS A 265 0.56 4.51 -20.14
C LYS A 265 0.33 5.76 -20.98
N VAL A 266 1.33 6.60 -21.10
CA VAL A 266 1.32 7.81 -21.92
C VAL A 266 2.47 7.74 -22.88
N SER A 267 2.17 7.77 -24.19
CA SER A 267 3.20 7.76 -25.22
C SER A 267 3.83 9.15 -25.35
N ILE A 268 5.16 9.20 -25.34
CA ILE A 268 5.95 10.41 -25.42
C ILE A 268 6.96 10.25 -26.55
N ALA A 269 6.95 11.19 -27.50
CA ALA A 269 7.81 11.18 -28.67
C ALA A 269 8.73 12.41 -28.68
N PRO A 270 10.02 12.26 -29.04
CA PRO A 270 10.93 13.40 -29.14
C PRO A 270 10.49 14.36 -30.27
N LYS A 271 10.59 15.67 -30.02
CA LYS A 271 10.44 16.68 -31.08
C LYS A 271 11.71 16.68 -31.94
N PRO A 272 11.59 16.55 -33.27
CA PRO A 272 12.73 16.74 -34.15
C PRO A 272 13.23 18.18 -34.03
N VAL A 273 14.48 18.34 -33.62
CA VAL A 273 15.15 19.65 -33.65
C VAL A 273 15.46 19.95 -35.10
N LYS A 274 14.71 20.86 -35.72
CA LYS A 274 15.10 21.41 -37.02
C LYS A 274 16.40 22.20 -36.81
N ARG A 275 17.54 21.60 -37.13
CA ARG A 275 18.79 22.34 -37.33
C ARG A 275 18.60 23.17 -38.60
N ALA A 276 18.41 24.48 -38.45
CA ALA A 276 18.56 25.39 -39.57
C ALA A 276 20.07 25.42 -39.90
N ILE A 277 20.42 24.88 -41.06
CA ILE A 277 21.73 25.03 -41.71
C ILE A 277 21.44 25.61 -43.08
#